data_AF-A0A9X3NG17-F1
#
_entry.id   AF-A0A9X3NG17-F1
#
_cell.length_a   1.000
_cell.length_b   1.000
_cell.length_c   1.000
_cell.angle_alpha   90.00
_cell.angle_beta   90.00
_cell.angle_gamma   90.00
#
_symmetry.space_group_name_H-M   'P 1'
#
loop_
_entity.id
_entity.type
_entity.pdbx_description
1 polymer ?
#
loop_
_entity_poly.entity_id
_entity_poly.type
_entity_poly.pdbx_seq_one_letter_code
_entity_poly.pdbx_strand_id
1 'polypeptide(L)'
;MKRLAGLVAALALLVALPASAQAATCTPPKYPGSGYFTSLKATKVSCGEASKVALAFHKCRTKKGVSGRCVSKVRKYACNEKRTTISTEINGRVTCKYGSRKVELTYQQNT
;
A
#
# COMPACT_ATOMS: atom_id res chain seq x y z
N MET A 1 -47.59 52.69 8.17
CA MET A 1 -47.62 51.66 9.23
C MET A 1 -47.05 50.36 8.68
N LYS A 2 -45.94 49.85 9.26
CA LYS A 2 -45.48 48.44 9.43
C LYS A 2 -45.73 47.45 8.26
N ARG A 3 -44.75 46.66 7.78
CA ARG A 3 -44.00 45.63 8.52
C ARG A 3 -42.66 45.28 7.84
N LEU A 4 -41.61 45.16 8.65
CA LEU A 4 -40.39 44.40 8.35
C LEU A 4 -40.68 42.90 8.50
N ALA A 5 -40.08 42.08 7.64
CA ALA A 5 -39.64 40.71 7.91
C ALA A 5 -38.58 40.40 6.84
N GLY A 6 -37.28 40.38 7.11
CA GLY A 6 -36.61 39.61 8.15
C GLY A 6 -36.07 38.32 7.53
N LEU A 7 -35.13 38.44 6.58
CA LEU A 7 -34.52 37.29 5.89
C LEU A 7 -33.38 36.75 6.77
N VAL A 8 -33.64 35.64 7.47
CA VAL A 8 -32.63 34.92 8.26
C VAL A 8 -31.81 34.06 7.29
N ALA A 9 -30.58 34.47 6.99
CA ALA A 9 -29.64 33.67 6.22
C ALA A 9 -29.02 32.60 7.13
N ALA A 10 -29.46 31.34 6.98
CA ALA A 10 -28.85 30.21 7.66
C ALA A 10 -27.48 29.89 7.01
N LEU A 11 -26.38 30.17 7.72
CA LEU A 11 -25.05 29.68 7.35
C LEU A 11 -24.97 28.17 7.59
N ALA A 12 -25.02 27.38 6.52
CA ALA A 12 -24.69 25.96 6.57
C ALA A 12 -23.16 25.79 6.62
N LEU A 13 -22.62 25.44 7.79
CA LEU A 13 -21.23 24.99 7.94
C LEU A 13 -21.08 23.60 7.29
N LEU A 14 -20.61 23.57 6.04
CA LEU A 14 -20.16 22.35 5.36
C LEU A 14 -18.87 21.85 6.04
N VAL A 15 -19.01 20.99 7.04
CA VAL A 15 -17.87 20.24 7.59
C VAL A 15 -17.46 19.21 6.53
N ALA A 16 -16.45 19.53 5.73
CA ALA A 16 -15.84 18.58 4.79
C ALA A 16 -15.18 17.45 5.60
N LEU A 17 -15.90 16.33 5.75
CA LEU A 17 -15.34 15.10 6.31
C LEU A 17 -14.15 14.68 5.42
N PRO A 18 -13.00 14.32 6.00
CA PRO A 18 -11.87 13.86 5.21
C PRO A 18 -12.29 12.59 4.46
N ALA A 19 -12.34 12.67 3.13
CA ALA A 19 -12.53 11.50 2.28
C ALA A 19 -11.47 10.47 2.65
N SER A 20 -11.90 9.36 3.26
CA SER A 20 -11.04 8.23 3.55
C SER A 20 -10.49 7.74 2.23
N ALA A 21 -9.18 7.89 2.01
CA ALA A 21 -8.58 7.44 0.77
C ALA A 21 -8.74 5.92 0.67
N GLN A 22 -9.65 5.49 -0.20
CA GLN A 22 -9.92 4.08 -0.42
C GLN A 22 -8.66 3.41 -0.96
N ALA A 23 -8.37 2.20 -0.47
CA ALA A 23 -7.31 1.40 -1.05
C ALA A 23 -7.79 0.86 -2.41
N ALA A 24 -7.04 1.16 -3.47
CA ALA A 24 -7.23 0.56 -4.78
C ALA A 24 -6.59 -0.82 -4.82
N THR A 25 -7.32 -1.82 -5.32
CA THR A 25 -6.74 -3.12 -5.67
C THR A 25 -6.06 -3.00 -7.03
N CYS A 26 -4.84 -3.49 -7.12
CA CYS A 26 -4.01 -3.40 -8.32
C CYS A 26 -3.71 -4.80 -8.85
N THR A 27 -3.56 -4.92 -10.17
CA THR A 27 -2.97 -6.11 -10.78
C THR A 27 -1.51 -6.22 -10.34
N PRO A 28 -1.10 -7.31 -9.66
CA PRO A 28 0.28 -7.48 -9.26
C PRO A 28 1.22 -7.60 -10.48
N PRO A 29 2.46 -7.09 -10.41
CA PRO A 29 3.42 -7.28 -11.49
C PRO A 29 3.89 -8.74 -11.56
N LYS A 30 4.59 -9.11 -12.63
CA LYS A 30 5.24 -10.42 -12.71
C LYS A 30 6.30 -10.54 -11.60
N TYR A 31 6.27 -11.66 -10.89
CA TYR A 31 7.23 -11.95 -9.84
C TYR A 31 8.58 -12.37 -10.44
N PRO A 32 9.72 -11.86 -9.94
CA PRO A 32 11.03 -12.32 -10.39
C PRO A 32 11.40 -13.69 -9.81
N GLY A 33 11.80 -14.63 -10.66
CA GLY A 33 12.18 -15.99 -10.26
C GLY A 33 10.98 -16.88 -9.93
N SER A 34 11.19 -17.86 -9.04
CA SER A 34 10.19 -18.88 -8.69
C SER A 34 9.25 -18.40 -7.59
N GLY A 35 8.07 -17.93 -7.98
CA GLY A 35 7.03 -17.47 -7.06
C GLY A 35 6.02 -16.56 -7.75
N TYR A 36 5.14 -15.95 -6.98
CA TYR A 36 4.15 -14.99 -7.47
C TYR A 36 3.69 -14.01 -6.38
N PHE A 37 3.29 -12.81 -6.81
CA PHE A 37 2.54 -11.90 -5.94
C PHE A 37 1.07 -12.34 -5.92
N THR A 38 0.52 -12.60 -4.74
CA THR A 38 -0.87 -13.01 -4.56
C THR A 38 -1.83 -11.84 -4.47
N SER A 39 -1.36 -10.66 -4.04
CA SER A 39 -2.17 -9.44 -4.03
C SER A 39 -1.30 -8.18 -4.03
N LEU A 40 -1.88 -7.09 -4.53
CA LEU A 40 -1.31 -5.75 -4.46
C LEU A 40 -2.41 -4.74 -4.22
N LYS A 41 -2.25 -3.91 -3.18
CA LYS A 41 -3.17 -2.82 -2.82
C LYS A 41 -2.39 -1.53 -2.62
N ALA A 42 -3.00 -0.43 -3.07
CA ALA A 42 -2.41 0.89 -3.09
C ALA A 42 -3.33 1.89 -2.38
N THR A 43 -2.81 2.71 -1.48
CA THR A 43 -3.55 3.81 -0.85
C THR A 43 -2.79 5.10 -1.08
N LYS A 44 -3.47 6.11 -1.66
CA LYS A 44 -2.89 7.41 -2.06
C LYS A 44 -1.68 7.30 -2.98
N VAL A 45 -1.59 6.21 -3.75
CA VAL A 45 -0.54 5.94 -4.75
C VAL A 45 -1.14 5.22 -5.94
N SER A 46 -0.55 5.42 -7.13
CA SER A 46 -0.99 4.71 -8.34
C SER A 46 -0.54 3.25 -8.33
N CYS A 47 -1.26 2.40 -9.05
CA CYS A 47 -0.88 0.99 -9.20
C CYS A 47 0.50 0.80 -9.85
N GLY A 48 0.87 1.65 -10.81
CA GLY A 48 2.22 1.62 -11.40
C GLY A 48 3.33 1.86 -10.37
N GLU A 49 3.13 2.80 -9.45
CA GLU A 49 4.08 3.03 -8.36
C GLU A 49 4.07 1.89 -7.33
N ALA A 50 2.90 1.34 -7.00
CA ALA A 50 2.77 0.18 -6.13
C ALA A 50 3.52 -1.04 -6.68
N SER A 51 3.40 -1.32 -7.98
CA SER A 51 4.12 -2.41 -8.66
C SER A 51 5.64 -2.22 -8.59
N LYS A 52 6.13 -1.00 -8.81
CA LYS A 52 7.56 -0.68 -8.66
C LYS A 52 8.05 -0.88 -7.21
N VAL A 53 7.23 -0.53 -6.21
CA VAL A 53 7.55 -0.78 -4.79
C VAL A 53 7.61 -2.28 -4.51
N ALA A 54 6.67 -3.07 -5.04
CA ALA A 54 6.66 -4.53 -4.88
C ALA A 54 7.92 -5.19 -5.44
N LEU A 55 8.31 -4.83 -6.67
CA LEU A 55 9.53 -5.32 -7.31
C LEU A 55 10.79 -4.88 -6.56
N ALA A 56 10.85 -3.62 -6.12
CA ALA A 56 11.98 -3.11 -5.36
C ALA A 56 12.10 -3.78 -3.98
N PHE A 57 10.98 -4.10 -3.33
CA PHE A 57 10.98 -4.87 -2.09
C PHE A 57 11.52 -6.28 -2.32
N HIS A 58 11.06 -6.98 -3.36
CA HIS A 58 11.58 -8.30 -3.72
C HIS A 58 13.11 -8.24 -3.90
N LYS A 59 13.61 -7.30 -4.72
CA LYS A 59 15.05 -7.12 -4.95
C LYS A 59 15.84 -6.85 -3.67
N CYS A 60 15.30 -6.03 -2.77
CA CYS A 60 15.92 -5.76 -1.47
C CYS A 60 16.00 -7.03 -0.63
N ARG A 61 14.91 -7.80 -0.56
CA ARG A 61 14.80 -9.04 0.22
C ARG A 61 15.77 -10.10 -0.29
N THR A 62 15.88 -10.28 -1.60
CA THR A 62 16.68 -11.33 -2.22
C THR A 62 18.15 -10.97 -2.42
N LYS A 63 18.57 -9.74 -2.10
CA LYS A 63 19.95 -9.26 -2.28
C LYS A 63 21.00 -10.15 -1.62
N LYS A 64 20.68 -10.80 -0.50
CA LYS A 64 21.58 -11.69 0.25
C LYS A 64 21.18 -13.18 0.16
N GLY A 65 20.29 -13.54 -0.76
CA GLY A 65 19.75 -14.89 -0.92
C GLY A 65 18.22 -14.93 -0.88
N VAL A 66 17.64 -16.02 -1.41
CA VAL A 66 16.19 -16.17 -1.60
C VAL A 66 15.38 -16.08 -0.31
N SER A 67 15.94 -16.52 0.82
CA SER A 67 15.32 -16.45 2.16
C SER A 67 15.65 -15.17 2.93
N GLY A 68 16.32 -14.21 2.28
CA GLY A 68 16.75 -12.95 2.89
C GLY A 68 15.59 -12.08 3.37
N ARG A 69 15.94 -10.94 3.98
CA ARG A 69 14.98 -9.93 4.46
C ARG A 69 15.40 -8.54 3.99
N CYS A 70 14.41 -7.69 3.76
CA CYS A 70 14.66 -6.29 3.49
C CYS A 70 14.62 -5.50 4.81
N VAL A 71 15.77 -4.94 5.22
CA VAL A 71 15.91 -4.12 6.43
C VAL A 71 16.05 -2.62 6.15
N SER A 72 16.17 -2.25 4.88
CA SER A 72 16.33 -0.87 4.43
C SER A 72 15.03 -0.30 3.86
N LYS A 73 14.96 1.04 3.74
CA LYS A 73 13.85 1.69 3.03
C LYS A 73 13.84 1.31 1.54
N VAL A 74 12.66 1.03 1.01
CA VAL A 74 12.43 0.68 -0.39
C VAL A 74 11.79 1.88 -1.09
N ARG A 75 12.51 2.56 -1.99
CA ARG A 75 12.00 3.76 -2.67
C ARG A 75 11.40 4.80 -1.71
N LYS A 76 12.05 5.03 -0.56
CA LYS A 76 11.61 5.87 0.57
C LYS A 76 10.52 5.28 1.48
N TYR A 77 9.93 4.13 1.13
CA TYR A 77 8.97 3.44 1.98
C TYR A 77 9.67 2.62 3.07
N ALA A 78 9.15 2.73 4.30
CA ALA A 78 9.47 1.78 5.35
C ALA A 78 8.54 0.55 5.18
N CYS A 79 9.13 -0.59 4.86
CA CYS A 79 8.40 -1.84 4.64
C CYS A 79 8.53 -2.76 5.84
N ASN A 80 7.40 -3.26 6.33
CA ASN A 80 7.35 -4.30 7.36
C ASN A 80 6.84 -5.58 6.71
N GLU A 81 7.63 -6.65 6.82
CA GLU A 81 7.27 -7.99 6.33
C GLU A 81 6.90 -8.89 7.49
N LYS A 82 5.71 -9.48 7.40
CA LYS A 82 5.30 -10.64 8.20
C LYS A 82 5.27 -11.84 7.26
N ARG A 83 5.94 -12.93 7.61
CA ARG A 83 5.99 -14.12 6.75
C ARG A 83 5.98 -15.41 7.55
N THR A 84 5.50 -16.45 6.89
CA THR A 84 5.65 -17.84 7.32
C THR A 84 6.61 -18.52 6.35
N THR A 85 7.50 -19.36 6.88
CA THR A 85 8.49 -20.09 6.10
C THR A 85 8.40 -21.57 6.46
N ILE A 86 8.27 -22.41 5.45
CA ILE A 86 8.44 -23.87 5.54
C ILE A 86 9.64 -24.28 4.68
N SER A 87 9.97 -25.57 4.64
CA SER A 87 11.15 -26.08 3.93
C SER A 87 11.17 -25.79 2.42
N THR A 88 10.00 -25.64 1.78
CA THR A 88 9.87 -25.47 0.33
C THR A 88 9.22 -24.14 -0.09
N GLU A 89 8.71 -23.35 0.86
CA GLU A 89 7.87 -22.19 0.55
C GLU A 89 7.98 -21.06 1.58
N ILE A 90 7.93 -19.83 1.09
CA ILE A 90 7.77 -18.61 1.88
C ILE A 90 6.49 -17.89 1.46
N ASN A 91 5.60 -17.65 2.42
CA ASN A 91 4.44 -16.78 2.25
C ASN A 91 4.64 -15.49 3.03
N GLY A 92 4.68 -14.36 2.33
CA GLY A 92 4.89 -13.05 2.94
C GLY A 92 3.73 -12.08 2.73
N ARG A 93 3.42 -11.30 3.76
CA ARG A 93 2.62 -10.09 3.72
C ARG A 93 3.48 -8.89 4.07
N VAL A 94 3.48 -7.89 3.21
CA VAL A 94 4.32 -6.72 3.35
C VAL A 94 3.47 -5.47 3.31
N THR A 95 3.69 -4.58 4.26
CA THR A 95 3.11 -3.24 4.28
C THR A 95 4.22 -2.21 4.20
N CYS A 96 4.24 -1.45 3.13
CA CYS A 96 5.19 -0.37 2.87
C CYS A 96 4.49 0.98 3.07
N LYS A 97 5.03 1.84 3.94
CA LYS A 97 4.46 3.16 4.25
C LYS A 97 5.44 4.29 3.96
N TYR A 98 4.93 5.40 3.42
CA TYR A 98 5.65 6.66 3.29
C TYR A 98 4.70 7.85 3.50
N GLY A 99 4.69 8.37 4.73
CA GLY A 99 3.70 9.35 5.16
C GLY A 99 2.30 8.74 5.06
N SER A 100 1.39 9.43 4.36
CA SER A 100 0.02 8.96 4.13
C SER A 100 -0.13 7.91 3.01
N ARG A 101 0.96 7.63 2.27
CA ARG A 101 0.99 6.63 1.21
C ARG A 101 1.22 5.24 1.76
N LYS A 102 0.48 4.26 1.26
CA LYS A 102 0.60 2.87 1.68
C LYS A 102 0.55 1.94 0.48
N VAL A 103 1.43 0.94 0.46
CA VAL A 103 1.40 -0.18 -0.48
C VAL A 103 1.38 -1.45 0.34
N GLU A 104 0.40 -2.31 0.10
CA GLU A 104 0.29 -3.62 0.72
C GLU A 104 0.40 -4.67 -0.36
N LEU A 105 1.25 -5.67 -0.16
CA LEU A 105 1.42 -6.77 -1.10
C LEU A 105 1.55 -8.08 -0.34
N THR A 106 1.14 -9.15 -1.00
CA THR A 106 1.39 -10.51 -0.53
C THR A 106 2.09 -11.31 -1.61
N TYR A 107 2.92 -12.26 -1.21
CA TYR A 107 3.63 -13.13 -2.13
C TYR A 107 3.77 -14.54 -1.60
N GLN A 108 3.90 -15.48 -2.52
CA GLN A 108 4.38 -16.83 -2.29
C GLN A 108 5.68 -16.99 -3.09
N GLN A 109 6.65 -17.70 -2.52
CA GLN A 109 7.91 -18.01 -3.17
C GLN A 109 8.31 -19.44 -2.87
N ASN A 110 8.71 -20.18 -3.89
CA ASN A 110 9.35 -21.48 -3.72
C ASN A 110 10.82 -21.28 -3.32
N THR A 111 11.30 -22.01 -2.31
CA THR A 111 12.67 -21.93 -1.81
C THR A 111 13.53 -23.10 -2.20
#